data_AF-A0A352LRN3-F1
#
_entry.id   AF-A0A352LRN3-F1
#
_cell.length_a   1.000
_cell.length_b   1.000
_cell.length_c   1.000
_cell.angle_alpha   90.00
_cell.angle_beta   90.00
_cell.angle_gamma   90.00
#
_symmetry.space_group_name_H-M   'P 1'
#
loop_
_entity.id
_entity.type
_entity.pdbx_description
1 polymer ?
#
loop_
_entity_poly.entity_id
_entity_poly.type
_entity_poly.pdbx_seq_one_letter_code
_entity_poly.pdbx_strand_id
1 'polypeptide(L)'
;MINKNSGFLQLVLVIIIGIIILSYFGFNLRGIVEAPQTQENLGYAWGLVTNFWNTYLAGPVLYFWNDIFIDLLWSSFVENMERIKAGDPTTIQEMAPSVNIQ
;
A
#
# COMPACT_ATOMS: atom_id res chain seq x y z
N MET A 1 -3.37 -2.35 -24.71
CA MET A 1 -3.79 -2.10 -23.31
C MET A 1 -3.11 -3.16 -22.44
N ILE A 2 -2.07 -2.78 -21.70
CA ILE A 2 -1.37 -3.72 -20.80
C ILE A 2 -2.19 -3.80 -19.50
N ASN A 3 -2.78 -4.95 -19.21
CA ASN A 3 -3.54 -5.19 -17.98
C ASN A 3 -2.59 -5.11 -16.77
N LYS A 4 -2.78 -4.16 -15.86
CA LYS A 4 -1.97 -4.04 -14.63
C LYS A 4 -1.99 -5.29 -13.75
N ASN A 5 -3.01 -6.14 -13.86
CA ASN A 5 -3.12 -7.41 -13.13
C ASN A 5 -2.28 -8.55 -13.74
N SER A 6 -1.76 -8.41 -14.96
CA SER A 6 -0.94 -9.47 -15.57
C SER A 6 0.49 -9.49 -15.01
N GLY A 7 1.05 -8.33 -14.63
CA GLY A 7 2.43 -8.25 -14.15
C GLY A 7 2.67 -8.94 -12.81
N PHE A 8 1.75 -8.76 -11.85
CA PHE A 8 1.85 -9.41 -10.54
C PHE A 8 1.68 -10.92 -10.63
N LEU A 9 0.67 -11.39 -11.38
CA LEU A 9 0.44 -12.82 -11.58
C LEU A 9 1.62 -13.49 -12.31
N GLN A 10 2.18 -12.80 -13.32
CA GLN A 10 3.36 -13.26 -14.03
C GLN A 10 4.58 -13.38 -13.10
N LEU A 11 4.79 -12.39 -12.22
CA LEU A 11 5.88 -12.44 -11.23
C LEU A 11 5.73 -13.63 -10.27
N VAL A 12 4.52 -13.84 -9.74
CA VAL A 12 4.22 -14.98 -8.85
C VAL A 12 4.49 -16.30 -9.56
N LEU A 13 4.03 -16.46 -10.81
CA LEU A 13 4.29 -17.65 -11.62
C LEU A 13 5.79 -17.88 -11.85
N VAL A 14 6.55 -16.82 -12.15
CA VAL A 14 8.01 -16.90 -12.31
C VAL A 14 8.69 -17.35 -11.02
N ILE A 15 8.28 -16.83 -9.86
CA ILE A 15 8.82 -17.24 -8.55
C ILE A 15 8.51 -18.71 -8.28
N ILE A 16 7.29 -19.17 -8.54
CA ILE A 16 6.89 -20.57 -8.35
C ILE A 16 7.72 -21.49 -9.25
N ILE A 17 7.87 -21.14 -10.53
CA ILE A 17 8.68 -21.91 -11.48
C ILE A 17 10.15 -21.95 -11.03
N GLY A 18 10.70 -20.83 -10.55
CA GLY A 18 12.05 -20.76 -9.99
C GLY A 18 12.22 -21.67 -8.77
N ILE A 19 11.26 -21.68 -7.85
CA ILE A 19 11.24 -22.56 -6.68
C ILE A 19 11.22 -24.04 -7.10
N ILE A 20 10.42 -24.40 -8.11
CA ILE A 20 10.33 -25.77 -8.64
C ILE A 20 11.67 -26.18 -9.25
N ILE A 21 12.29 -25.32 -10.05
CA ILE A 21 13.61 -25.57 -10.65
C ILE A 21 14.68 -25.78 -9.57
N LEU A 22 14.73 -24.92 -8.55
CA LEU A 22 15.66 -25.07 -7.43
C LEU A 22 15.43 -26.36 -6.65
N SER A 23 14.16 -26.71 -6.42
CA SER A 23 13.79 -27.98 -5.78
C SER A 23 14.22 -29.19 -6.60
N TYR A 24 14.07 -29.14 -7.93
CA TYR A 24 14.54 -30.19 -8.85
C TYR A 24 16.06 -30.41 -8.78
N PHE A 25 16.83 -29.33 -8.62
CA PHE A 25 18.29 -29.40 -8.41
C PHE A 25 18.70 -29.81 -6.97
N GLY A 26 17.74 -30.16 -6.10
CA GLY A 26 18.00 -30.66 -4.76
C GLY A 26 18.18 -29.58 -3.68
N PHE A 27 17.89 -28.31 -3.98
CA PHE A 27 17.95 -27.24 -2.98
C PHE A 27 16.76 -27.33 -2.02
N ASN A 28 17.02 -27.55 -0.73
CA ASN A 28 16.02 -27.46 0.32
C ASN A 28 15.83 -26.01 0.76
N LEU A 29 14.92 -25.29 0.10
CA LEU A 29 14.62 -23.88 0.40
C LEU A 29 14.21 -23.66 1.87
N ARG A 30 13.46 -24.59 2.45
CA ARG A 30 13.10 -24.51 3.88
C ARG A 30 14.34 -24.54 4.75
N GLY A 31 15.23 -25.51 4.53
CA GLY A 31 16.48 -25.62 5.28
C GLY A 31 17.40 -24.41 5.10
N ILE A 32 17.42 -23.80 3.93
CA ILE A 32 18.19 -22.57 3.65
C ILE A 32 17.62 -21.38 4.42
N VAL A 33 16.29 -21.19 4.36
CA VAL A 33 15.63 -20.08 5.06
C VAL A 33 15.72 -20.26 6.57
N GLU A 34 15.52 -21.47 7.09
CA GLU A 34 15.57 -21.78 8.52
C GLU A 34 17.00 -21.90 9.08
N ALA A 35 18.03 -21.87 8.24
CA ALA A 35 19.41 -21.93 8.68
C ALA A 35 19.73 -20.76 9.63
N PRO A 36 20.44 -21.00 10.76
CA PRO A 36 20.75 -19.96 11.74
C PRO A 36 21.40 -18.73 11.12
N GLN A 37 22.36 -18.93 10.21
CA GLN A 37 23.05 -17.85 9.50
C GLN A 37 22.11 -17.03 8.61
N THR A 38 21.15 -17.67 7.93
CA THR A 38 20.17 -16.97 7.10
C THR A 38 19.22 -16.16 7.96
N GLN A 39 18.72 -16.75 9.05
CA GLN A 39 17.85 -16.06 10.01
C GLN A 39 18.53 -14.87 10.67
N GLU A 40 19.80 -15.00 11.05
CA GLU A 40 20.59 -13.91 11.62
C GLU A 40 20.76 -12.75 10.62
N ASN A 41 21.15 -13.04 9.38
CA ASN A 41 21.32 -12.02 8.34
C ASN A 41 20.00 -11.34 7.96
N LEU A 42 18.93 -12.11 7.81
CA LEU A 42 17.59 -11.55 7.53
C LEU A 42 17.10 -10.70 8.70
N GLY A 43 17.31 -11.17 9.93
CA GLY A 43 16.99 -10.44 11.15
C GLY A 43 17.75 -9.12 11.25
N TYR A 44 19.05 -9.11 10.95
CA TYR A 44 19.86 -7.89 10.92
C TYR A 44 19.36 -6.91 9.86
N ALA A 45 19.14 -7.36 8.62
CA ALA A 45 18.64 -6.52 7.54
C ALA A 45 17.24 -5.95 7.87
N TRP A 46 16.35 -6.79 8.41
CA TRP A 46 15.02 -6.37 8.85
C TRP A 46 15.08 -5.36 10.00
N GLY A 47 16.00 -5.57 10.95
CA GLY A 47 16.29 -4.63 12.03
C GLY A 47 16.71 -3.26 11.51
N LEU A 48 17.57 -3.20 10.49
CA LEU A 48 17.97 -1.93 9.87
C LEU A 48 16.80 -1.24 9.17
N VAL A 49 16.00 -1.98 8.41
CA VAL A 49 14.83 -1.44 7.70
C VAL A 49 13.80 -0.89 8.69
N THR A 50 13.47 -1.66 9.73
CA THR A 50 12.50 -1.25 10.75
C THR A 50 13.00 -0.07 11.56
N ASN A 51 14.29 -0.04 11.93
CA ASN A 51 14.90 1.09 12.59
C ASN A 51 14.87 2.34 11.71
N PHE A 52 15.28 2.23 10.45
CA PHE A 52 15.25 3.35 9.51
C PHE A 52 13.83 3.89 9.32
N TRP A 53 12.85 3.00 9.14
CA TRP A 53 11.44 3.37 9.06
C TRP A 53 11.01 4.14 10.31
N ASN A 54 11.20 3.56 11.49
CA ASN A 54 10.74 4.14 12.75
C ASN A 54 11.44 5.48 13.09
N THR A 55 12.73 5.59 12.80
CA THR A 55 13.51 6.79 13.12
C THR A 55 13.30 7.93 12.13
N TYR A 56 13.20 7.63 10.82
CA TYR A 56 13.25 8.67 9.79
C TYR A 56 11.99 8.82 8.97
N LEU A 57 11.23 7.74 8.74
CA LEU A 57 10.11 7.76 7.80
C LEU A 57 8.76 7.79 8.51
N ALA A 58 8.61 7.11 9.64
CA ALA A 58 7.32 6.92 10.30
C ALA A 58 6.67 8.26 10.65
N GLY A 59 7.41 9.17 11.29
CA GLY A 59 6.92 10.50 11.63
C GLY A 59 6.36 11.28 10.43
N PRO A 60 7.19 11.61 9.41
CA PRO A 60 6.72 12.38 8.27
C PRO A 60 5.66 11.66 7.43
N VAL A 61 5.75 10.34 7.26
CA VAL A 61 4.77 9.58 6.49
C VAL A 61 3.42 9.53 7.21
N LEU A 62 3.42 9.28 8.52
CA LEU A 62 2.18 9.26 9.30
C LEU A 62 1.56 10.64 9.41
N TYR A 63 2.35 11.70 9.56
CA TYR A 63 1.85 13.07 9.52
C TYR A 63 1.19 13.39 8.17
N PHE A 64 1.89 13.12 7.07
CA PHE A 64 1.32 13.33 5.74
C PHE A 64 0.05 12.50 5.53
N TRP A 65 0.04 11.24 5.96
CA TRP A 65 -1.11 10.37 5.76
C TRP A 65 -2.32 10.82 6.59
N ASN A 66 -2.14 11.05 7.89
CA ASN A 66 -3.23 11.34 8.80
C ASN A 66 -3.69 12.80 8.69
N ASP A 67 -2.76 13.75 8.76
CA ASP A 67 -3.12 15.17 8.90
C ASP A 67 -3.27 15.89 7.55
N ILE A 68 -2.72 15.34 6.47
CA ILE A 68 -2.83 15.94 5.13
C ILE A 68 -3.76 15.12 4.25
N PHE A 69 -3.41 13.87 3.98
CA PHE A 69 -4.18 13.06 3.02
C PHE A 69 -5.57 12.74 3.54
N ILE A 70 -5.68 12.24 4.78
CA ILE A 70 -6.99 11.89 5.35
C ILE A 70 -7.84 13.14 5.51
N ASP A 71 -7.32 14.17 6.18
CA ASP A 71 -8.10 15.37 6.53
C ASP A 71 -8.47 16.23 5.31
N LEU A 72 -7.58 16.38 4.33
CA LEU A 72 -7.83 17.25 3.19
C LEU A 72 -8.61 16.55 2.08
N LEU A 73 -8.32 15.27 1.84
CA LEU A 73 -8.82 14.56 0.66
C LEU A 73 -9.81 13.47 1.03
N TRP A 74 -9.45 12.57 1.94
CA TRP A 74 -10.22 11.36 2.18
C TRP A 74 -11.54 11.62 2.91
N SER A 75 -11.51 12.40 3.99
CA SER A 75 -12.70 12.75 4.78
C SER A 75 -13.71 13.53 3.93
N SER A 76 -13.25 14.57 3.23
CA SER A 76 -14.07 15.35 2.29
C SER A 76 -14.66 14.47 1.18
N PHE A 77 -13.89 13.51 0.66
CA PHE A 77 -14.38 12.57 -0.34
C PHE A 77 -15.48 11.67 0.22
N VAL A 78 -15.25 11.04 1.36
CA VAL A 78 -16.21 10.11 1.99
C VAL A 78 -17.50 10.82 2.36
N GLU A 79 -17.40 12.02 2.96
CA GLU A 79 -18.57 12.84 3.31
C GLU A 79 -19.45 13.10 2.08
N ASN A 80 -18.86 13.61 0.99
CA ASN A 80 -19.62 13.90 -0.22
C ASN A 80 -20.23 12.64 -0.85
N MET A 81 -19.54 11.49 -0.77
CA MET A 81 -20.08 10.21 -1.24
C MET A 81 -21.28 9.74 -0.41
N GLU A 82 -21.25 9.94 0.91
CA GLU A 82 -22.39 9.63 1.79
C GLU A 82 -23.58 10.52 1.50
N ARG A 83 -23.35 11.82 1.26
CA ARG A 83 -24.40 12.78 0.88
C ARG A 83 -25.07 12.43 -0.44
N ILE A 84 -24.27 12.10 -1.47
CA ILE A 84 -24.79 11.62 -2.77
C ILE A 84 -25.65 10.37 -2.59
N LYS A 85 -25.22 9.43 -1.74
CA LYS A 85 -25.98 8.22 -1.43
C LYS A 85 -27.30 8.52 -0.71
N ALA A 86 -27.32 9.52 0.17
CA ALA A 86 -28.52 9.97 0.88
C ALA A 86 -29.47 10.79 -0.01
N GLY A 87 -29.00 11.26 -1.18
CA GLY A 87 -29.76 12.17 -2.06
C GLY A 87 -29.64 13.64 -1.67
N ASP A 88 -28.71 13.97 -0.77
CA ASP A 88 -28.43 15.34 -0.33
C ASP A 88 -27.46 16.03 -1.29
N PRO A 89 -27.56 17.37 -1.45
CA PRO A 89 -26.57 18.14 -2.21
C PRO A 89 -25.18 17.97 -1.58
N THR A 90 -24.11 18.07 -2.36
CA THR A 90 -22.73 17.98 -1.85
C THR A 90 -22.30 19.30 -1.20
N THR A 91 -21.21 19.27 -0.44
CA THR A 91 -20.71 20.47 0.27
C THR A 91 -20.33 21.57 -0.73
N ILE A 92 -19.84 21.20 -1.92
CA ILE A 92 -19.58 22.13 -3.02
C ILE A 92 -20.87 22.75 -3.59
N GLN A 93 -21.96 21.98 -3.66
CA GLN A 93 -23.25 22.47 -4.15
C GLN A 93 -23.92 23.43 -3.16
N GLU A 94 -23.75 23.20 -1.85
CA GLU A 94 -24.23 24.13 -0.83
C GLU A 94 -23.42 25.43 -0.75
N MET A 95 -22.11 25.35 -0.96
CA MET A 95 -21.23 26.52 -0.96
C MET A 95 -21.26 27.28 -2.30
N ALA A 96 -21.98 26.79 -3.31
CA ALA A 96 -22.08 27.45 -4.60
C ALA A 96 -22.89 28.77 -4.48
N PRO A 97 -22.38 29.90 -5.03
CA PRO A 97 -23.11 31.15 -4.98
C PRO A 97 -24.43 31.03 -5.75
N SER A 98 -25.53 31.46 -5.13
CA SER A 98 -26.83 31.51 -5.79
C SER A 98 -26.83 32.62 -6.85
N VAL A 99 -26.83 32.23 -8.12
CA VAL A 99 -26.98 33.19 -9.23
C VAL A 99 -28.44 33.60 -9.31
N ASN A 100 -28.77 34.77 -8.74
CA ASN A 100 -30.09 35.35 -8.86
C ASN A 100 -30.21 36.02 -10.25
N ILE A 101 -30.75 35.29 -11.23
CA ILE A 101 -31.09 35.86 -12.54
C ILE A 101 -32.41 36.62 -12.38
N GLN A 102 -32.34 37.95 -12.23
CA GLN A 102 -33.49 38.84 -12.37
C GLN A 102 -33.89 39.01 -13.84
#